data_AF-A0A2W2D7A5-F1
#
_entry.id   AF-A0A2W2D7A5-F1
#
_cell.length_a   1.000
_cell.length_b   1.000
_cell.length_c   1.000
_cell.angle_alpha   90.00
_cell.angle_beta   90.00
_cell.angle_gamma   90.00
#
_symmetry.space_group_name_H-M   'P 1'
#
loop_
_entity.id
_entity.type
_entity.pdbx_description
1 polymer ?
#
loop_
_entity_poly.entity_id
_entity_poly.type
_entity_poly.pdbx_seq_one_letter_code
_entity_poly.pdbx_strand_id
1 'polypeptide(L)'
;MGAVTRTRTSSPASAPRPRSRTRPGPADDPIPDHDKRWRPRDRKGPTCGYTFRDKTCAKRGAHYCEPRADRAVAFPAELLRHIKGPYRRKPFVLRTWQEHEIIRPLFGEVLWSVEWQRYVRRYRRAFIIVGRKNGKSEIAAAIQLLLFVGDDEEAAEVYNAAKDTKQAEKVFGPALRMVQLSPVLARRLRYYKNERRLVDEKSGSIYEVITADAKGELGHNPHGFNLDEVLSQPDGSLWEAMDTADGAREQELLFATSTETDEPNSFGASLIDEAEKVQEDPRRAPHVFTFIRKAPATEQELARLHRIFKGHPHLPVSTDPYDERNWKWANPALDQFKSREALRRHALAAKANAAKEKAFRQFQLNQRVQQAYRFIPLDLWDLNAGELAANPTWRDGQLAGRRCWAGLDLSSKLDLTAWALLFDDGSIRWRFWVPEAVVPGLAEATDGAFQRWCDAEWITVTDGNVIDYQSIYEAIEEDHEQFAIVDVTYDKWSGEPVRQEITERTGLECYESGTTYDRMTGPMTEFSRALHAREYRHGGNPVARWMAEHLKGKSPADDPDRVRPVKPDRKTQHVRIDGMPALFFAIDGQMRQGEDEYLDYRGLSTVG
;
A
#
# COMPACT_ATOMS: atom_id res chain seq x y z
N MET A 1 32.55 -70.37 54.23
CA MET A 1 31.14 -70.80 54.35
C MET A 1 30.57 -70.14 55.60
N GLY A 2 29.50 -69.34 55.62
CA GLY A 2 28.56 -68.97 54.58
C GLY A 2 27.68 -67.79 55.03
N ALA A 3 27.18 -67.07 54.02
CA ALA A 3 25.95 -66.28 53.96
C ALA A 3 25.62 -65.25 55.07
N VAL A 4 25.88 -63.96 54.77
CA VAL A 4 25.08 -62.86 55.30
C VAL A 4 24.13 -62.39 54.19
N THR A 5 22.85 -62.64 54.41
CA THR A 5 21.71 -62.28 53.56
C THR A 5 21.59 -60.76 53.45
N ARG A 6 21.94 -60.18 52.29
CA ARG A 6 21.63 -58.78 51.97
C ARG A 6 20.18 -58.69 51.49
N THR A 7 19.32 -58.16 52.35
CA THR A 7 17.99 -57.66 52.00
C THR A 7 18.08 -56.54 50.95
N ARG A 8 17.40 -56.74 49.81
CA ARG A 8 17.16 -55.72 48.78
C ARG A 8 16.31 -54.59 49.38
N THR A 9 16.89 -53.42 49.57
CA THR A 9 16.12 -52.16 49.68
C THR A 9 15.78 -51.67 48.28
N SER A 10 14.51 -51.74 47.93
CA SER A 10 13.92 -51.13 46.74
C SER A 10 14.12 -49.62 46.74
N SER A 11 14.72 -49.08 45.68
CA SER A 11 14.71 -47.64 45.39
C SER A 11 13.28 -47.10 45.38
N PRO A 12 12.99 -45.95 46.01
CA PRO A 12 11.66 -45.36 45.94
C PRO A 12 11.39 -44.90 44.52
N ALA A 13 10.23 -45.31 43.98
CA ALA A 13 9.73 -44.88 42.69
C ALA A 13 9.76 -43.35 42.59
N SER A 14 10.37 -42.84 41.52
CA SER A 14 10.42 -41.41 41.22
C SER A 14 9.00 -40.86 41.09
N ALA A 15 8.62 -40.00 42.03
CA ALA A 15 7.39 -39.23 41.97
C ALA A 15 7.28 -38.48 40.62
N PRO A 16 6.10 -38.40 40.00
CA PRO A 16 5.93 -37.70 38.74
C PRO A 16 6.26 -36.21 38.95
N ARG A 17 7.16 -35.67 38.12
CA ARG A 17 7.47 -34.24 38.10
C ARG A 17 6.16 -33.45 37.91
N PRO A 18 5.93 -32.37 38.67
CA PRO A 18 4.72 -31.59 38.52
C PRO A 18 4.70 -31.00 37.11
N ARG A 19 3.59 -31.20 36.38
CA ARG A 19 3.30 -30.50 35.13
C ARG A 19 3.50 -29.01 35.39
N SER A 20 4.37 -28.36 34.63
CA SER A 20 4.57 -26.91 34.74
C SER A 20 3.28 -26.21 34.31
N ARG A 21 2.39 -25.95 35.27
CA ARG A 21 1.34 -24.95 35.13
C ARG A 21 2.05 -23.60 35.10
N THR A 22 2.36 -23.13 33.89
CA THR A 22 2.62 -21.71 33.65
C THR A 22 1.43 -20.94 34.21
N ARG A 23 1.68 -20.09 35.21
CA ARG A 23 0.69 -19.11 35.67
C ARG A 23 0.29 -18.26 34.45
N PRO A 24 -1.00 -18.13 34.12
CA PRO A 24 -1.42 -17.26 33.02
C PRO A 24 -1.04 -15.82 33.36
N GLY A 25 -0.49 -15.13 32.36
CA GLY A 25 -0.21 -13.69 32.46
C GLY A 25 -1.52 -12.90 32.45
N PRO A 26 -1.46 -11.58 32.72
CA PRO A 26 -2.66 -10.77 32.81
C PRO A 26 -3.32 -10.63 31.43
N ALA A 27 -4.57 -11.10 31.34
CA ALA A 27 -5.50 -11.04 30.19
C ALA A 27 -5.00 -11.72 28.90
N ASP A 28 -4.87 -13.05 28.93
CA ASP A 28 -4.67 -13.84 27.71
C ASP A 28 -5.96 -13.83 26.88
N ASP A 29 -5.85 -13.42 25.61
CA ASP A 29 -6.93 -13.46 24.64
C ASP A 29 -7.56 -14.87 24.58
N PRO A 30 -8.87 -15.00 24.32
CA PRO A 30 -9.50 -16.29 24.16
C PRO A 30 -8.77 -17.12 23.09
N ILE A 31 -8.43 -18.36 23.46
CA ILE A 31 -7.76 -19.29 22.55
C ILE A 31 -8.75 -19.71 21.46
N PRO A 32 -8.46 -19.46 20.17
CA PRO A 32 -9.33 -19.88 19.09
C PRO A 32 -9.32 -21.41 18.97
N ASP A 33 -10.49 -21.95 18.65
CA ASP A 33 -10.64 -23.36 18.31
C ASP A 33 -10.05 -23.60 16.92
N HIS A 34 -8.86 -24.20 16.89
CA HIS A 34 -8.15 -24.46 15.64
C HIS A 34 -8.92 -25.42 14.75
N ASP A 35 -9.71 -26.35 15.28
CA ASP A 35 -10.46 -27.32 14.47
C ASP A 35 -11.60 -26.67 13.66
N LYS A 36 -12.07 -25.48 14.07
CA LYS A 36 -13.11 -24.72 13.35
C LYS A 36 -12.59 -23.89 12.17
N ARG A 37 -11.27 -23.78 11.96
CA ARG A 37 -10.72 -23.07 10.79
C ARG A 37 -11.13 -23.74 9.47
N TRP A 38 -11.40 -22.94 8.46
CA TRP A 38 -11.73 -23.46 7.13
C TRP A 38 -10.55 -24.27 6.54
N ARG A 39 -10.86 -25.41 5.92
CA ARG A 39 -9.91 -26.29 5.23
C ARG A 39 -10.50 -26.80 3.92
N PRO A 40 -9.65 -27.09 2.91
CA PRO A 40 -10.09 -27.83 1.74
C PRO A 40 -10.65 -29.19 2.16
N ARG A 41 -11.67 -29.67 1.44
CA ARG A 41 -12.20 -31.02 1.65
C ARG A 41 -11.24 -32.03 1.03
N ASP A 42 -10.25 -32.45 1.82
CA ASP A 42 -9.36 -33.55 1.47
C ASP A 42 -9.51 -34.66 2.51
N ARG A 43 -9.82 -35.87 2.04
CA ARG A 43 -9.95 -37.08 2.86
C ARG A 43 -8.89 -38.13 2.50
N LYS A 44 -7.95 -37.80 1.62
CA LYS A 44 -6.91 -38.71 1.16
C LYS A 44 -5.89 -38.98 2.28
N GLY A 45 -5.20 -40.10 2.13
CA GLY A 45 -4.07 -40.47 2.98
C GLY A 45 -4.41 -41.30 4.22
N PRO A 46 -3.39 -41.96 4.79
CA PRO A 46 -3.47 -42.69 6.05
C PRO A 46 -3.63 -41.74 7.24
N THR A 47 -3.69 -42.30 8.45
CA THR A 47 -3.60 -41.51 9.69
C THR A 47 -2.28 -40.74 9.75
N CYS A 48 -2.32 -39.47 10.19
CA CYS A 48 -1.15 -38.58 10.21
C CYS A 48 0.06 -39.16 10.94
N GLY A 49 -0.14 -39.70 12.14
CA GLY A 49 0.90 -40.39 12.92
C GLY A 49 2.03 -39.49 13.43
N TYR A 50 2.07 -38.21 13.05
CA TYR A 50 3.11 -37.29 13.51
C TYR A 50 3.11 -37.21 15.03
N THR A 51 4.29 -37.42 15.63
CA THR A 51 4.46 -37.47 17.07
C THR A 51 5.42 -36.38 17.50
N PHE A 52 5.04 -35.67 18.56
CA PHE A 52 5.93 -34.75 19.25
C PHE A 52 5.64 -34.86 20.75
N ARG A 53 6.68 -35.23 21.51
CA ARG A 53 6.57 -35.53 22.95
C ARG A 53 5.56 -36.66 23.20
N ASP A 54 4.58 -36.42 24.08
CA ASP A 54 3.54 -37.35 24.49
C ASP A 54 2.28 -37.30 23.60
N LYS A 55 2.30 -36.54 22.50
CA LYS A 55 1.16 -36.39 21.58
C LYS A 55 1.45 -37.02 20.21
N THR A 56 0.47 -37.77 19.71
CA THR A 56 0.48 -38.34 18.36
C THR A 56 -0.80 -37.92 17.62
N CYS A 57 -0.65 -37.43 16.38
CA CYS A 57 -1.79 -37.02 15.57
C CYS A 57 -2.55 -38.23 15.00
N ALA A 58 -3.82 -38.37 15.39
CA ALA A 58 -4.70 -39.45 14.93
C ALA A 58 -5.65 -39.04 13.77
N LYS A 59 -5.51 -37.82 13.24
CA LYS A 59 -6.39 -37.26 12.18
C LYS A 59 -5.96 -37.73 10.78
N ARG A 60 -6.86 -37.57 9.80
CA ARG A 60 -6.68 -37.94 8.37
C ARG A 60 -7.10 -36.79 7.44
N GLY A 61 -6.58 -36.77 6.21
CA GLY A 61 -6.93 -35.76 5.22
C GLY A 61 -6.41 -34.37 5.59
N ALA A 62 -7.01 -33.30 5.07
CA ALA A 62 -6.65 -31.94 5.50
C ALA A 62 -7.11 -31.68 6.94
N HIS A 63 -6.17 -31.37 7.85
CA HIS A 63 -6.47 -31.20 9.27
C HIS A 63 -5.45 -30.31 10.01
N TYR A 64 -5.82 -29.90 11.23
CA TYR A 64 -4.89 -29.31 12.20
C TYR A 64 -4.15 -30.40 12.98
N CYS A 65 -2.84 -30.50 12.76
CA CYS A 65 -1.93 -31.39 13.45
C CYS A 65 -1.34 -30.69 14.69
N GLU A 66 -1.98 -30.89 15.85
CA GLU A 66 -1.54 -30.32 17.13
C GLU A 66 -0.07 -30.60 17.48
N PRO A 67 0.48 -31.82 17.38
CA PRO A 67 1.89 -32.05 17.72
C PRO A 67 2.88 -31.31 16.82
N ARG A 68 2.55 -31.08 15.53
CA ARG A 68 3.38 -30.24 14.64
C ARG A 68 3.34 -28.77 15.08
N ALA A 69 2.14 -28.27 15.37
CA ALA A 69 1.98 -26.92 15.88
C ALA A 69 2.71 -26.72 17.23
N ASP A 70 2.65 -27.69 18.13
CA ASP A 70 3.36 -27.66 19.41
C ASP A 70 4.89 -27.66 19.22
N ARG A 71 5.43 -28.40 18.25
CA ARG A 71 6.86 -28.35 17.91
C ARG A 71 7.26 -26.95 17.43
N ALA A 72 6.46 -26.35 16.54
CA ALA A 72 6.70 -25.00 16.01
C ALA A 72 6.66 -23.92 17.10
N VAL A 73 5.80 -24.07 18.12
CA VAL A 73 5.71 -23.17 19.28
C VAL A 73 6.82 -23.41 20.30
N ALA A 74 7.18 -24.68 20.55
CA ALA A 74 8.25 -25.04 21.47
C ALA A 74 9.62 -24.54 20.99
N PHE A 75 9.87 -24.54 19.68
CA PHE A 75 11.13 -24.07 19.09
C PHE A 75 11.54 -22.66 19.58
N PRO A 76 10.76 -21.58 19.35
CA PRO A 76 11.12 -20.25 19.81
C PRO A 76 11.18 -20.16 21.34
N ALA A 77 10.26 -20.80 22.06
CA ALA A 77 10.22 -20.75 23.51
C ALA A 77 11.46 -21.39 24.17
N GLU A 78 11.96 -22.49 23.60
CA GLU A 78 13.04 -23.27 24.21
C GLU A 78 14.42 -22.89 23.68
N LEU A 79 14.51 -22.64 22.37
CA LEU A 79 15.78 -22.45 21.68
C LEU A 79 16.11 -21.00 21.42
N LEU A 80 15.15 -20.07 21.41
CA LEU A 80 15.40 -18.65 21.14
C LEU A 80 15.31 -17.81 22.42
N ARG A 81 15.90 -16.61 22.34
CA ARG A 81 15.93 -15.63 23.43
C ARG A 81 15.58 -14.25 22.90
N HIS A 82 14.80 -13.49 23.67
CA HIS A 82 14.56 -12.09 23.35
C HIS A 82 15.88 -11.29 23.34
N ILE A 83 16.03 -10.45 22.33
CA ILE A 83 17.31 -9.77 22.03
C ILE A 83 17.40 -8.35 22.62
N LYS A 84 16.26 -7.69 22.85
CA LYS A 84 16.14 -6.27 23.18
C LYS A 84 15.04 -6.04 24.22
N GLY A 85 15.03 -4.85 24.80
CA GLY A 85 14.00 -4.39 25.72
C GLY A 85 13.96 -5.12 27.07
N PRO A 86 12.86 -4.97 27.84
CA PRO A 86 12.71 -5.53 29.19
C PRO A 86 12.80 -7.06 29.27
N TYR A 87 12.65 -7.74 28.13
CA TYR A 87 12.67 -9.19 28.04
C TYR A 87 14.02 -9.76 27.61
N ARG A 88 15.04 -8.93 27.37
CA ARG A 88 16.36 -9.37 26.87
C ARG A 88 16.91 -10.57 27.65
N ARG A 89 17.45 -11.55 26.92
CA ARG A 89 17.97 -12.85 27.40
C ARG A 89 16.93 -13.79 28.03
N LYS A 90 15.66 -13.39 28.15
CA LYS A 90 14.59 -14.31 28.56
C LYS A 90 14.19 -15.22 27.38
N PRO A 91 13.62 -16.40 27.64
CA PRO A 91 13.01 -17.26 26.62
C PRO A 91 12.06 -16.47 25.70
N PHE A 92 12.11 -16.73 24.38
CA PHE A 92 11.22 -16.07 23.42
C PHE A 92 9.85 -16.77 23.44
N VAL A 93 9.04 -16.44 24.44
CA VAL A 93 7.68 -16.99 24.59
C VAL A 93 6.74 -16.15 23.74
N LEU A 94 6.05 -16.81 22.81
CA LEU A 94 5.05 -16.19 21.95
C LEU A 94 3.87 -15.67 22.78
N ARG A 95 3.31 -14.54 22.38
CA ARG A 95 2.02 -14.05 22.91
C ARG A 95 0.88 -14.82 22.27
N THR A 96 -0.29 -14.84 22.93
CA THR A 96 -1.44 -15.64 22.50
C THR A 96 -1.80 -15.45 21.03
N TRP A 97 -1.84 -14.20 20.53
CA TRP A 97 -2.09 -13.93 19.11
C TRP A 97 -0.96 -14.41 18.19
N GLN A 98 0.32 -14.26 18.59
CA GLN A 98 1.47 -14.74 17.80
C GLN A 98 1.43 -16.28 17.70
N GLU A 99 1.11 -16.95 18.79
CA GLU A 99 1.00 -18.40 18.86
C GLU A 99 -0.23 -18.92 18.08
N HIS A 100 -1.43 -18.46 18.43
CA HIS A 100 -2.68 -19.06 17.97
C HIS A 100 -3.23 -18.45 16.68
N GLU A 101 -2.82 -17.25 16.30
CA GLU A 101 -3.29 -16.64 15.06
C GLU A 101 -2.28 -16.73 13.93
N ILE A 102 -0.99 -16.92 14.22
CA ILE A 102 0.10 -17.00 13.23
C ILE A 102 0.79 -18.36 13.25
N ILE A 103 1.56 -18.68 14.29
CA ILE A 103 2.51 -19.82 14.27
C ILE A 103 1.81 -21.17 14.22
N ARG A 104 0.82 -21.42 15.09
CA ARG A 104 0.09 -22.68 15.12
C ARG A 104 -0.65 -22.96 13.80
N PRO A 105 -1.39 -22.00 13.21
CA PRO A 105 -1.99 -22.21 11.89
C PRO A 105 -0.96 -22.45 10.79
N LEU A 106 0.12 -21.66 10.76
CA LEU A 106 1.11 -21.71 9.68
C LEU A 106 1.82 -23.07 9.60
N PHE A 107 2.14 -23.67 10.75
CA PHE A 107 2.88 -24.94 10.84
C PHE A 107 2.03 -26.17 11.22
N GLY A 108 0.81 -25.96 11.72
CA GLY A 108 -0.09 -27.03 12.16
C GLY A 108 -1.09 -27.48 11.10
N GLU A 109 -1.44 -26.62 10.14
CA GLU A 109 -2.33 -26.99 9.04
C GLU A 109 -1.61 -27.86 8.02
N VAL A 110 -2.06 -29.10 7.86
CA VAL A 110 -1.44 -30.09 6.96
C VAL A 110 -2.44 -30.71 6.01
N LEU A 111 -1.93 -31.23 4.90
CA LEU A 111 -2.64 -32.03 3.90
C LEU A 111 -1.81 -33.26 3.51
N TRP A 112 -2.46 -34.27 2.93
CA TRP A 112 -1.77 -35.45 2.44
C TRP A 112 -1.22 -35.19 1.03
N SER A 113 0.10 -35.25 0.86
CA SER A 113 0.68 -35.27 -0.48
C SER A 113 0.64 -36.70 -1.03
N VAL A 114 -0.07 -36.86 -2.15
CA VAL A 114 -0.11 -38.14 -2.90
C VAL A 114 1.22 -38.39 -3.60
N GLU A 115 1.92 -37.34 -4.02
CA GLU A 115 3.24 -37.46 -4.67
C GLU A 115 4.29 -37.96 -3.68
N TRP A 116 4.40 -37.29 -2.54
CA TRP A 116 5.42 -37.58 -1.52
C TRP A 116 5.01 -38.66 -0.51
N GLN A 117 3.78 -39.17 -0.63
CA GLN A 117 3.21 -40.16 0.28
C GLN A 117 3.39 -39.80 1.77
N ARG A 118 3.23 -38.51 2.11
CA ARG A 118 3.35 -37.99 3.48
C ARG A 118 2.49 -36.76 3.71
N TYR A 119 2.27 -36.43 4.99
CA TYR A 119 1.66 -35.18 5.38
C TYR A 119 2.62 -34.01 5.24
N VAL A 120 2.20 -33.00 4.49
CA VAL A 120 2.92 -31.75 4.26
C VAL A 120 2.13 -30.54 4.74
N ARG A 121 2.82 -29.44 5.01
CA ARG A 121 2.25 -28.14 5.37
C ARG A 121 1.34 -27.70 4.24
N ARG A 122 0.15 -27.24 4.63
CA ARG A 122 -0.84 -26.70 3.71
C ARG A 122 -0.41 -25.34 3.15
N TYR A 123 0.07 -24.45 4.01
CA TYR A 123 0.40 -23.09 3.62
C TYR A 123 1.83 -22.98 3.12
N ARG A 124 2.00 -22.65 1.84
CA ARG A 124 3.30 -22.45 1.17
C ARG A 124 3.62 -20.98 0.93
N ARG A 125 2.59 -20.14 1.00
CA ARG A 125 2.69 -18.69 0.93
C ARG A 125 2.06 -18.07 2.16
N ALA A 126 2.65 -17.01 2.71
CA ALA A 126 2.07 -16.29 3.84
C ALA A 126 2.22 -14.78 3.75
N PHE A 127 1.17 -14.06 4.15
CA PHE A 127 1.15 -12.59 4.22
C PHE A 127 0.85 -12.14 5.65
N ILE A 128 1.81 -11.45 6.28
CA ILE A 128 1.71 -10.95 7.65
C ILE A 128 1.74 -9.42 7.62
N ILE A 129 0.55 -8.81 7.63
CA ILE A 129 0.34 -7.37 7.41
C ILE A 129 -0.28 -6.75 8.66
N VAL A 130 0.53 -6.03 9.43
CA VAL A 130 0.12 -5.43 10.71
C VAL A 130 0.91 -4.14 10.98
N GLY A 131 0.39 -3.20 11.77
CA GLY A 131 1.03 -1.90 12.01
C GLY A 131 2.46 -1.96 12.56
N ARG A 132 3.18 -0.84 12.53
CA ARG A 132 4.57 -0.73 13.01
C ARG A 132 4.67 -1.04 14.51
N LYS A 133 5.81 -1.59 14.94
CA LYS A 133 6.11 -1.94 16.34
C LYS A 133 5.21 -3.03 16.95
N ASN A 134 4.60 -3.89 16.13
CA ASN A 134 3.92 -5.12 16.59
C ASN A 134 4.85 -6.36 16.66
N GLY A 135 6.16 -6.19 16.46
CA GLY A 135 7.14 -7.28 16.58
C GLY A 135 7.21 -8.21 15.36
N LYS A 136 6.83 -7.71 14.17
CA LYS A 136 6.87 -8.49 12.92
C LYS A 136 8.26 -9.05 12.63
N SER A 137 9.30 -8.23 12.70
CA SER A 137 10.67 -8.64 12.37
C SER A 137 11.19 -9.72 13.32
N GLU A 138 10.86 -9.66 14.61
CA GLU A 138 11.21 -10.71 15.56
C GLU A 138 10.47 -12.03 15.32
N ILE A 139 9.19 -11.98 14.93
CA ILE A 139 8.44 -13.18 14.53
C ILE A 139 9.00 -13.74 13.22
N ALA A 140 9.28 -12.90 12.23
CA ALA A 140 9.88 -13.31 10.96
C ALA A 140 11.22 -14.00 11.17
N ALA A 141 12.07 -13.45 12.05
CA ALA A 141 13.33 -14.08 12.45
C ALA A 141 13.12 -15.46 13.10
N ALA A 142 12.12 -15.61 13.96
CA ALA A 142 11.79 -16.89 14.56
C ALA A 142 11.27 -17.93 13.54
N ILE A 143 10.44 -17.50 12.59
CA ILE A 143 9.95 -18.33 11.47
C ILE A 143 11.13 -18.78 10.60
N GLN A 144 12.01 -17.87 10.18
CA GLN A 144 13.18 -18.19 9.37
C GLN A 144 14.12 -19.17 10.08
N LEU A 145 14.39 -18.98 11.38
CA LEU A 145 15.20 -19.93 12.16
C LEU A 145 14.51 -21.30 12.33
N LEU A 146 13.19 -21.33 12.45
CA LEU A 146 12.43 -22.58 12.49
C LEU A 146 12.57 -23.33 11.16
N LEU A 147 12.36 -22.66 10.02
CA LEU A 147 12.57 -23.26 8.68
C LEU A 147 14.02 -23.73 8.49
N PHE A 148 14.98 -22.95 8.98
CA PHE A 148 16.41 -23.25 8.83
C PHE A 148 16.86 -24.51 9.57
N VAL A 149 16.43 -24.72 10.83
CA VAL A 149 16.99 -25.81 11.67
C VAL A 149 15.98 -26.63 12.46
N GLY A 150 14.70 -26.23 12.48
CA GLY A 150 13.65 -26.84 13.29
C GLY A 150 12.58 -27.60 12.51
N ASP A 151 12.50 -27.41 11.20
CA ASP A 151 11.45 -27.91 10.31
C ASP A 151 11.72 -29.30 9.71
N ASP A 152 12.83 -29.94 10.10
CA ASP A 152 13.21 -31.31 9.69
C ASP A 152 13.59 -31.44 8.20
N GLU A 153 14.14 -30.38 7.62
CA GLU A 153 14.59 -30.32 6.23
C GLU A 153 16.13 -30.36 6.15
N GLU A 154 16.67 -31.22 5.28
CA GLU A 154 18.11 -31.26 4.96
C GLU A 154 18.45 -30.34 3.79
N ALA A 155 19.67 -29.81 3.79
CA ALA A 155 20.16 -28.83 2.83
C ALA A 155 19.19 -27.65 2.63
N ALA A 156 18.53 -27.21 3.70
CA ALA A 156 17.52 -26.17 3.64
C ALA A 156 18.17 -24.83 3.26
N GLU A 157 17.71 -24.23 2.17
CA GLU A 157 18.10 -22.88 1.78
C GLU A 157 17.08 -21.87 2.30
N VAL A 158 17.51 -20.97 3.18
CA VAL A 158 16.67 -19.92 3.73
C VAL A 158 17.21 -18.55 3.35
N TYR A 159 16.36 -17.69 2.83
CA TYR A 159 16.76 -16.37 2.34
C TYR A 159 15.90 -15.26 2.94
N ASN A 160 16.54 -14.16 3.35
CA ASN A 160 15.87 -12.95 3.76
C ASN A 160 16.17 -11.82 2.78
N ALA A 161 15.14 -11.37 2.08
CA ALA A 161 15.22 -10.31 1.09
C ALA A 161 14.64 -8.99 1.62
N ALA A 162 15.29 -7.89 1.23
CA ALA A 162 14.78 -6.54 1.37
C ALA A 162 15.35 -5.65 0.25
N LYS A 163 14.87 -4.40 0.14
CA LYS A 163 15.34 -3.43 -0.86
C LYS A 163 16.87 -3.28 -0.88
N ASP A 164 17.47 -3.22 0.30
CA ASP A 164 18.90 -3.07 0.49
C ASP A 164 19.36 -3.91 1.70
N THR A 165 20.67 -4.09 1.83
CA THR A 165 21.21 -4.94 2.90
C THR A 165 20.96 -4.39 4.31
N LYS A 166 20.88 -3.07 4.48
CA LYS A 166 20.59 -2.46 5.80
C LYS A 166 19.16 -2.80 6.23
N GLN A 167 18.23 -2.87 5.28
CA GLN A 167 16.86 -3.30 5.56
C GLN A 167 16.79 -4.79 5.86
N ALA A 168 17.49 -5.63 5.11
CA ALA A 168 17.48 -7.07 5.37
C ALA A 168 18.10 -7.43 6.75
N GLU A 169 19.07 -6.63 7.22
CA GLU A 169 19.62 -6.75 8.58
C GLU A 169 18.58 -6.53 9.69
N LYS A 170 17.42 -5.92 9.40
CA LYS A 170 16.34 -5.74 10.38
C LYS A 170 15.69 -7.06 10.79
N VAL A 171 15.77 -8.11 9.97
CA VAL A 171 15.27 -9.47 10.31
C VAL A 171 16.44 -10.41 10.60
N PHE A 172 17.46 -10.42 9.74
CA PHE A 172 18.62 -11.31 9.92
C PHE A 172 19.43 -10.98 11.18
N GLY A 173 19.61 -9.68 11.50
CA GLY A 173 20.31 -9.25 12.70
C GLY A 173 19.68 -9.77 13.99
N PRO A 174 18.34 -9.62 14.17
CA PRO A 174 17.63 -10.29 15.24
C PRO A 174 17.80 -11.81 15.27
N ALA A 175 17.69 -12.50 14.13
CA ALA A 175 17.85 -13.95 14.06
C ALA A 175 19.26 -14.39 14.52
N LEU A 176 20.30 -13.78 13.98
CA LEU A 176 21.69 -14.00 14.40
C LEU A 176 21.85 -13.78 15.91
N ARG A 177 21.25 -12.71 16.44
CA ARG A 177 21.36 -12.42 17.87
C ARG A 177 20.60 -13.44 18.73
N MET A 178 19.46 -13.96 18.27
CA MET A 178 18.75 -15.05 18.95
C MET A 178 19.61 -16.33 18.98
N VAL A 179 20.27 -16.67 17.87
CA VAL A 179 21.21 -17.80 17.77
C VAL A 179 22.37 -17.65 18.75
N GLN A 180 23.04 -16.50 18.76
CA GLN A 180 24.17 -16.22 19.67
C GLN A 180 23.80 -16.30 21.15
N LEU A 181 22.55 -15.97 21.51
CA LEU A 181 22.07 -16.04 22.88
C LEU A 181 21.56 -17.44 23.27
N SER A 182 21.43 -18.35 22.31
CA SER A 182 21.00 -19.73 22.54
C SER A 182 22.19 -20.65 22.81
N PRO A 183 22.29 -21.31 23.98
CA PRO A 183 23.38 -22.23 24.26
C PRO A 183 23.43 -23.45 23.32
N VAL A 184 22.30 -23.79 22.70
CA VAL A 184 22.20 -24.91 21.76
C VAL A 184 22.59 -24.43 20.36
N LEU A 185 21.94 -23.38 19.85
CA LEU A 185 22.15 -22.93 18.49
C LEU A 185 23.53 -22.29 18.28
N ALA A 186 24.07 -21.57 19.27
CA ALA A 186 25.41 -20.99 19.18
C ALA A 186 26.53 -22.03 19.06
N ARG A 187 26.29 -23.28 19.50
CA ARG A 187 27.25 -24.40 19.33
C ARG A 187 27.05 -25.17 18.01
N ARG A 188 25.83 -25.17 17.48
CA ARG A 188 25.46 -25.89 16.25
C ARG A 188 25.77 -25.07 14.99
N LEU A 189 25.51 -23.77 15.04
CA LEU A 189 25.49 -22.91 13.85
C LEU A 189 26.75 -22.05 13.76
N ARG A 190 27.29 -21.96 12.54
CA ARG A 190 28.42 -21.08 12.23
C ARG A 190 27.93 -19.82 11.53
N TYR A 191 28.49 -18.68 11.89
CA TYR A 191 28.18 -17.40 11.27
C TYR A 191 29.35 -16.91 10.42
N TYR A 192 29.11 -16.72 9.14
CA TYR A 192 30.03 -16.15 8.17
C TYR A 192 29.66 -14.68 7.96
N LYS A 193 30.52 -13.79 8.47
CA LYS A 193 30.19 -12.36 8.60
C LYS A 193 30.13 -11.64 7.25
N ASN A 194 31.01 -11.98 6.32
CA ASN A 194 31.15 -11.26 5.05
C ASN A 194 29.96 -11.53 4.13
N GLU A 195 29.53 -12.78 4.10
CA GLU A 195 28.39 -13.31 3.34
C GLU A 195 27.07 -13.06 4.08
N ARG A 196 27.11 -12.62 5.34
CA ARG A 196 25.94 -12.51 6.23
C ARG A 196 25.12 -13.81 6.22
N ARG A 197 25.82 -14.93 6.41
CA ARG A 197 25.26 -16.28 6.29
C ARG A 197 25.41 -17.08 7.58
N LEU A 198 24.35 -17.75 8.00
CA LEU A 198 24.39 -18.82 9.00
C LEU A 198 24.43 -20.17 8.29
N VAL A 199 25.23 -21.10 8.78
CA VAL A 199 25.37 -22.45 8.23
C VAL A 199 25.21 -23.48 9.33
N ASP A 200 24.41 -24.50 9.04
CA ASP A 200 24.38 -25.74 9.82
C ASP A 200 25.08 -26.84 9.04
N GLU A 201 26.36 -27.07 9.36
CA GLU A 201 27.19 -28.06 8.65
C GLU A 201 26.62 -29.48 8.75
N LYS A 202 25.85 -29.78 9.81
CA LYS A 202 25.28 -31.11 10.02
C LYS A 202 24.20 -31.44 8.99
N SER A 203 23.33 -30.49 8.67
CA SER A 203 22.26 -30.67 7.69
C SER A 203 22.64 -30.14 6.30
N GLY A 204 23.75 -29.41 6.17
CA GLY A 204 24.10 -28.69 4.95
C GLY A 204 23.22 -27.46 4.69
N SER A 205 22.42 -27.04 5.67
CA SER A 205 21.48 -25.92 5.50
C SER A 205 22.19 -24.57 5.58
N ILE A 206 21.63 -23.56 4.89
CA ILE A 206 22.10 -22.17 4.92
C ILE A 206 20.96 -21.20 5.23
N TYR A 207 21.26 -20.11 5.93
CA TYR A 207 20.38 -18.95 6.07
C TYR A 207 21.14 -17.67 5.74
N GLU A 208 20.73 -16.96 4.70
CA GLU A 208 21.45 -15.83 4.12
C GLU A 208 20.56 -14.60 3.85
N VAL A 209 21.19 -13.44 3.76
CA VAL A 209 20.57 -12.21 3.28
C VAL A 209 20.83 -12.05 1.79
N ILE A 210 19.77 -11.83 1.02
CA ILE A 210 19.85 -11.51 -0.41
C ILE A 210 19.28 -10.12 -0.66
N THR A 211 19.78 -9.44 -1.70
CA THR A 211 19.32 -8.11 -2.11
C THR A 211 18.45 -8.20 -3.36
N ALA A 212 17.63 -7.19 -3.61
CA ALA A 212 16.62 -7.21 -4.68
C ALA A 212 17.15 -7.12 -6.13
N ASP A 213 18.46 -7.20 -6.37
CA ASP A 213 19.03 -7.22 -7.72
C ASP A 213 18.74 -8.58 -8.39
N ALA A 214 17.54 -8.68 -8.98
CA ALA A 214 16.91 -9.89 -9.51
C ALA A 214 17.71 -10.63 -10.61
N LYS A 215 18.73 -10.02 -11.21
CA LYS A 215 19.47 -10.60 -12.35
C LYS A 215 20.44 -11.72 -11.96
N GLY A 216 20.80 -11.86 -10.68
CA GLY A 216 21.74 -12.89 -10.20
C GLY A 216 21.11 -14.14 -9.56
N GLU A 217 19.80 -14.11 -9.27
CA GLU A 217 19.18 -14.97 -8.25
C GLU A 217 18.29 -16.10 -8.84
N LEU A 218 18.36 -16.34 -10.16
CA LEU A 218 17.48 -17.25 -10.92
C LEU A 218 17.78 -18.77 -10.73
N GLY A 219 18.52 -19.16 -9.69
CA GLY A 219 18.93 -20.54 -9.44
C GLY A 219 18.71 -21.06 -8.02
N HIS A 220 18.07 -20.28 -7.15
CA HIS A 220 17.85 -20.67 -5.76
C HIS A 220 16.73 -21.70 -5.61
N ASN A 221 16.87 -22.59 -4.63
CA ASN A 221 15.84 -23.59 -4.28
C ASN A 221 15.39 -23.39 -2.83
N PRO A 222 14.61 -22.33 -2.54
CA PRO A 222 14.32 -21.91 -1.18
C PRO A 222 13.41 -22.89 -0.44
N HIS A 223 13.84 -23.35 0.73
CA HIS A 223 12.94 -23.92 1.74
C HIS A 223 12.24 -22.83 2.55
N GLY A 224 12.90 -21.69 2.73
CA GLY A 224 12.32 -20.52 3.40
C GLY A 224 12.70 -19.22 2.73
N PHE A 225 11.75 -18.34 2.51
CA PHE A 225 12.03 -17.02 1.97
C PHE A 225 11.15 -15.98 2.63
N ASN A 226 11.77 -14.89 3.11
CA ASN A 226 11.05 -13.74 3.63
C ASN A 226 11.34 -12.49 2.78
N LEU A 227 10.28 -11.87 2.28
CA LEU A 227 10.34 -10.52 1.73
C LEU A 227 9.87 -9.53 2.79
N ASP A 228 10.82 -8.91 3.49
CA ASP A 228 10.50 -7.92 4.52
C ASP A 228 10.26 -6.53 3.91
N GLU A 229 9.34 -5.79 4.53
CA GLU A 229 8.94 -4.43 4.14
C GLU A 229 8.66 -4.34 2.64
N VAL A 230 7.66 -5.09 2.17
CA VAL A 230 7.26 -5.19 0.74
C VAL A 230 7.12 -3.81 0.08
N LEU A 231 6.67 -2.79 0.81
CA LEU A 231 6.51 -1.42 0.32
C LEU A 231 7.82 -0.76 -0.14
N SER A 232 8.96 -1.27 0.32
CA SER A 232 10.27 -0.75 -0.06
C SER A 232 10.78 -1.33 -1.37
N GLN A 233 10.16 -2.39 -1.88
CA GLN A 233 10.58 -3.06 -3.10
C GLN A 233 10.27 -2.21 -4.33
N PRO A 234 11.17 -2.15 -5.33
CA PRO A 234 10.94 -1.39 -6.56
C PRO A 234 9.80 -1.96 -7.39
N ASP A 235 9.69 -3.29 -7.46
CA ASP A 235 8.68 -4.04 -8.18
C ASP A 235 8.54 -5.47 -7.61
N GLY A 236 7.72 -6.30 -8.25
CA GLY A 236 7.43 -7.68 -7.85
C GLY A 236 8.43 -8.73 -8.34
N SER A 237 9.44 -8.37 -9.12
CA SER A 237 10.30 -9.33 -9.84
C SER A 237 10.99 -10.35 -8.94
N LEU A 238 11.50 -9.92 -7.77
CA LEU A 238 12.14 -10.82 -6.81
C LEU A 238 11.14 -11.79 -6.18
N TRP A 239 9.93 -11.31 -5.84
CA TRP A 239 8.89 -12.18 -5.31
C TRP A 239 8.50 -13.23 -6.35
N GLU A 240 8.27 -12.79 -7.59
CA GLU A 240 7.91 -13.68 -8.70
C GLU A 240 9.02 -14.69 -9.00
N ALA A 241 10.28 -14.28 -9.05
CA ALA A 241 11.40 -15.20 -9.27
C ALA A 241 11.45 -16.30 -8.20
N MET A 242 11.32 -15.93 -6.93
CA MET A 242 11.30 -16.89 -5.82
C MET A 242 10.04 -17.75 -5.83
N ASP A 243 8.89 -17.18 -6.19
CA ASP A 243 7.61 -17.88 -6.29
C ASP A 243 7.63 -18.90 -7.45
N THR A 244 8.31 -18.59 -8.56
CA THR A 244 8.48 -19.51 -9.68
C THR A 244 9.52 -20.60 -9.45
N ALA A 245 10.39 -20.45 -8.44
CA ALA A 245 11.30 -21.51 -8.01
C ALA A 245 10.59 -22.64 -7.22
N ASP A 246 9.26 -22.58 -7.13
CA ASP A 246 8.41 -23.58 -6.48
C ASP A 246 8.49 -24.97 -7.13
N GLY A 247 8.19 -26.00 -6.34
CA GLY A 247 8.08 -27.38 -6.81
C GLY A 247 9.32 -28.26 -6.59
N ALA A 248 10.45 -27.69 -6.16
CA ALA A 248 11.65 -28.48 -5.85
C ALA A 248 11.76 -28.92 -4.37
N ARG A 249 10.92 -28.37 -3.46
CA ARG A 249 10.88 -28.72 -2.04
C ARG A 249 9.51 -29.21 -1.62
N GLU A 250 9.47 -29.99 -0.55
CA GLU A 250 8.23 -30.61 -0.07
C GLU A 250 7.45 -29.74 0.92
N GLN A 251 8.05 -28.68 1.47
CA GLN A 251 7.56 -27.97 2.67
C GLN A 251 7.91 -26.48 2.68
N GLU A 252 8.23 -25.89 1.53
CA GLU A 252 8.70 -24.51 1.43
C GLU A 252 7.71 -23.49 2.00
N LEU A 253 8.24 -22.38 2.49
CA LEU A 253 7.43 -21.24 2.91
C LEU A 253 8.05 -19.94 2.45
N LEU A 254 7.37 -19.32 1.50
CA LEU A 254 7.61 -17.94 1.08
C LEU A 254 6.64 -17.04 1.83
N PHE A 255 7.13 -15.99 2.46
CA PHE A 255 6.25 -15.09 3.19
C PHE A 255 6.68 -13.63 3.14
N ALA A 256 5.69 -12.75 3.07
CA ALA A 256 5.87 -11.32 3.06
C ALA A 256 5.42 -10.71 4.38
N THR A 257 6.23 -9.81 4.90
CA THR A 257 5.92 -9.00 6.09
C THR A 257 5.85 -7.54 5.70
N SER A 258 4.75 -6.87 6.06
CA SER A 258 4.59 -5.46 5.69
C SER A 258 3.70 -4.68 6.64
N THR A 259 3.65 -3.36 6.44
CA THR A 259 2.52 -2.51 6.82
C THR A 259 1.74 -2.11 5.58
N GLU A 260 0.68 -1.35 5.78
CA GLU A 260 -0.11 -0.80 4.69
C GLU A 260 0.63 0.30 3.90
N THR A 261 0.29 0.40 2.61
CA THR A 261 0.89 1.34 1.66
C THR A 261 0.17 2.69 1.63
N ASP A 262 0.87 3.71 1.18
CA ASP A 262 0.27 4.98 0.75
C ASP A 262 0.27 5.21 -0.76
N GLU A 263 0.80 4.24 -1.50
CA GLU A 263 0.84 4.19 -2.96
C GLU A 263 -0.12 3.10 -3.46
N PRO A 264 -1.30 3.45 -3.99
CA PRO A 264 -2.34 2.48 -4.34
C PRO A 264 -2.01 1.62 -5.56
N ASN A 265 -1.06 2.06 -6.39
CA ASN A 265 -0.68 1.39 -7.65
C ASN A 265 0.71 0.75 -7.57
N SER A 266 1.17 0.35 -6.38
CA SER A 266 2.45 -0.33 -6.19
C SER A 266 2.29 -1.85 -6.13
N PHE A 267 3.37 -2.60 -6.38
CA PHE A 267 3.41 -4.05 -6.16
C PHE A 267 2.93 -4.43 -4.75
N GLY A 268 3.37 -3.67 -3.73
CA GLY A 268 2.94 -3.88 -2.35
C GLY A 268 1.43 -3.70 -2.15
N ALA A 269 0.81 -2.75 -2.85
CA ALA A 269 -0.65 -2.55 -2.81
C ALA A 269 -1.37 -3.78 -3.35
N SER A 270 -1.01 -4.22 -4.56
CA SER A 270 -1.61 -5.38 -5.23
C SER A 270 -1.47 -6.67 -4.43
N LEU A 271 -0.28 -6.90 -3.86
CA LEU A 271 0.01 -8.06 -3.02
C LEU A 271 -0.85 -8.08 -1.75
N ILE A 272 -1.02 -6.91 -1.12
CA ILE A 272 -1.90 -6.77 0.05
C ILE A 272 -3.37 -7.02 -0.32
N ASP A 273 -3.82 -6.51 -1.47
CA ASP A 273 -5.22 -6.65 -1.91
C ASP A 273 -5.59 -8.10 -2.22
N GLU A 274 -4.67 -8.85 -2.83
CA GLU A 274 -4.82 -10.29 -3.02
C GLU A 274 -4.80 -11.05 -1.68
N ALA A 275 -3.96 -10.63 -0.73
CA ALA A 275 -3.96 -11.22 0.61
C ALA A 275 -5.29 -10.97 1.35
N GLU A 276 -5.89 -9.78 1.23
CA GLU A 276 -7.21 -9.48 1.82
C GLU A 276 -8.29 -10.36 1.21
N LYS A 277 -8.33 -10.42 -0.12
CA LYS A 277 -9.23 -11.29 -0.87
C LYS A 277 -9.16 -12.76 -0.39
N VAL A 278 -7.97 -13.28 -0.11
CA VAL A 278 -7.75 -14.63 0.43
C VAL A 278 -8.15 -14.74 1.91
N GLN A 279 -7.91 -13.70 2.73
CA GLN A 279 -8.32 -13.72 4.14
C GLN A 279 -9.84 -13.85 4.30
N GLU A 280 -10.58 -13.26 3.37
CA GLU A 280 -12.04 -13.28 3.37
C GLU A 280 -12.63 -14.55 2.82
N ASP A 281 -12.03 -15.05 1.73
CA ASP A 281 -12.37 -16.33 1.18
C ASP A 281 -11.11 -17.19 1.00
N PRO A 282 -10.75 -17.97 2.05
CA PRO A 282 -9.61 -18.87 2.00
C PRO A 282 -9.70 -19.96 0.91
N ARG A 283 -10.87 -20.15 0.28
CA ARG A 283 -11.03 -21.07 -0.87
C ARG A 283 -10.31 -20.59 -2.12
N ARG A 284 -10.10 -19.28 -2.27
CA ARG A 284 -9.47 -18.68 -3.45
C ARG A 284 -8.05 -19.17 -3.66
N ALA A 285 -7.30 -19.31 -2.57
CA ALA A 285 -5.94 -19.82 -2.59
C ALA A 285 -5.70 -20.65 -1.31
N PRO A 286 -6.10 -21.95 -1.30
CA PRO A 286 -6.06 -22.76 -0.09
C PRO A 286 -4.66 -22.98 0.49
N HIS A 287 -3.61 -22.76 -0.32
CA HIS A 287 -2.20 -22.86 0.05
C HIS A 287 -1.60 -21.52 0.55
N VAL A 288 -2.39 -20.45 0.62
CA VAL A 288 -1.96 -19.12 1.08
C VAL A 288 -2.51 -18.86 2.48
N PHE A 289 -1.64 -18.45 3.40
CA PHE A 289 -1.98 -18.00 4.74
C PHE A 289 -2.00 -16.47 4.81
N THR A 290 -2.97 -15.90 5.53
CA THR A 290 -3.09 -14.45 5.68
C THR A 290 -3.36 -14.07 7.13
N PHE A 291 -2.50 -13.20 7.66
CA PHE A 291 -2.70 -12.52 8.94
C PHE A 291 -2.64 -11.02 8.69
N ILE A 292 -3.82 -10.43 8.48
CA ILE A 292 -3.96 -8.99 8.21
C ILE A 292 -4.82 -8.37 9.30
N ARG A 293 -4.32 -7.26 9.85
CA ARG A 293 -4.96 -6.49 10.92
C ARG A 293 -4.92 -5.01 10.54
N LYS A 294 -6.03 -4.53 9.96
CA LYS A 294 -6.22 -3.14 9.53
C LYS A 294 -7.44 -2.54 10.21
N ALA A 295 -7.34 -1.31 10.70
CA ALA A 295 -8.52 -0.59 11.17
C ALA A 295 -9.44 -0.22 9.99
N PRO A 296 -10.77 -0.32 10.14
CA PRO A 296 -11.71 0.01 9.08
C PRO A 296 -11.73 1.52 8.82
N ALA A 297 -11.71 1.89 7.54
CA ALA A 297 -11.88 3.24 7.05
C ALA A 297 -13.35 3.60 6.80
N THR A 298 -14.17 2.60 6.51
CA THR A 298 -15.57 2.77 6.10
C THR A 298 -16.48 1.83 6.87
N GLU A 299 -17.76 2.17 6.97
CA GLU A 299 -18.77 1.32 7.62
C GLU A 299 -18.91 -0.04 6.90
N GLN A 300 -18.65 -0.07 5.60
CA GLN A 300 -18.64 -1.30 4.81
C GLN A 300 -17.48 -2.22 5.24
N GLU A 301 -16.27 -1.68 5.42
CA GLU A 301 -15.13 -2.42 5.95
C GLU A 301 -15.37 -2.91 7.37
N LEU A 302 -15.96 -2.07 8.23
CA LEU A 302 -16.33 -2.44 9.59
C LEU A 302 -17.31 -3.63 9.59
N ALA A 303 -18.40 -3.54 8.84
CA ALA A 303 -19.39 -4.61 8.71
C ALA A 303 -18.78 -5.90 8.13
N ARG A 304 -17.85 -5.76 7.17
CA ARG A 304 -17.10 -6.86 6.59
C ARG A 304 -16.25 -7.56 7.64
N LEU A 305 -15.47 -6.83 8.46
CA LEU A 305 -14.66 -7.39 9.56
C LEU A 305 -15.50 -8.16 10.59
N HIS A 306 -16.67 -7.64 10.97
CA HIS A 306 -17.59 -8.32 11.90
C HIS A 306 -18.16 -9.63 11.33
N ARG A 307 -18.35 -9.69 10.01
CA ARG A 307 -18.78 -10.91 9.29
C ARG A 307 -17.64 -11.93 9.22
N ILE A 308 -16.49 -11.46 8.70
CA ILE A 308 -15.11 -11.92 8.93
C ILE A 308 -14.87 -12.82 10.15
N PHE A 309 -14.64 -12.11 11.24
CA PHE A 309 -14.05 -12.62 12.45
C PHE A 309 -15.10 -12.65 13.57
N LYS A 310 -16.34 -13.02 13.23
CA LYS A 310 -17.48 -13.01 14.15
C LYS A 310 -17.10 -13.59 15.51
N GLY A 311 -17.26 -12.77 16.56
CA GLY A 311 -16.96 -13.16 17.94
C GLY A 311 -15.50 -12.94 18.38
N HIS A 312 -14.64 -12.39 17.53
CA HIS A 312 -13.29 -12.00 17.94
C HIS A 312 -13.35 -10.80 18.91
N PRO A 313 -12.65 -10.86 20.07
CA PRO A 313 -12.83 -9.92 21.18
C PRO A 313 -12.36 -8.49 20.87
N HIS A 314 -11.43 -8.35 19.93
CA HIS A 314 -10.82 -7.06 19.58
C HIS A 314 -11.35 -6.49 18.27
N LEU A 315 -12.56 -6.86 17.84
CA LEU A 315 -13.13 -6.23 16.65
C LEU A 315 -13.36 -4.74 16.88
N PRO A 316 -13.04 -3.87 15.89
CA PRO A 316 -13.38 -2.45 15.96
C PRO A 316 -14.88 -2.25 16.17
N VAL A 317 -15.24 -1.21 16.91
CA VAL A 317 -16.63 -0.84 17.21
C VAL A 317 -17.11 0.38 16.41
N SER A 318 -16.18 1.07 15.73
CA SER A 318 -16.45 2.24 14.90
C SER A 318 -15.36 2.41 13.84
N THR A 319 -15.56 3.36 12.92
CA THR A 319 -14.60 3.79 11.90
C THR A 319 -13.71 4.96 12.36
N ASP A 320 -13.91 5.47 13.58
CA ASP A 320 -13.12 6.55 14.15
C ASP A 320 -11.68 6.07 14.43
N PRO A 321 -10.65 6.63 13.76
CA PRO A 321 -9.25 6.26 14.01
C PRO A 321 -8.77 6.63 15.41
N TYR A 322 -9.43 7.55 16.10
CA TYR A 322 -9.04 8.06 17.42
C TYR A 322 -9.76 7.35 18.57
N ASP A 323 -10.73 6.48 18.27
CA ASP A 323 -11.39 5.64 19.28
C ASP A 323 -10.45 4.52 19.73
N GLU A 324 -9.96 4.64 20.97
CA GLU A 324 -8.97 3.72 21.54
C GLU A 324 -9.43 2.27 21.65
N ARG A 325 -10.75 2.04 21.63
CA ARG A 325 -11.34 0.70 21.63
C ARG A 325 -10.98 -0.07 20.36
N ASN A 326 -10.77 0.64 19.24
CA ASN A 326 -10.45 0.05 17.94
C ASN A 326 -8.96 -0.32 17.80
N TRP A 327 -8.07 0.30 18.58
CA TRP A 327 -6.63 0.22 18.33
C TRP A 327 -6.03 -1.17 18.51
N LYS A 328 -6.61 -2.00 19.38
CA LYS A 328 -6.13 -3.36 19.68
C LYS A 328 -6.23 -4.28 18.45
N TRP A 329 -7.21 -4.06 17.58
CA TRP A 329 -7.37 -4.81 16.33
C TRP A 329 -6.13 -4.69 15.43
N ALA A 330 -5.77 -3.47 15.03
CA ALA A 330 -4.61 -3.16 14.20
C ALA A 330 -3.27 -3.33 14.95
N ASN A 331 -3.33 -3.42 16.27
CA ASN A 331 -2.16 -3.54 17.15
C ASN A 331 -2.32 -4.68 18.17
N PRO A 332 -2.23 -5.95 17.74
CA PRO A 332 -2.33 -7.09 18.66
C PRO A 332 -1.33 -7.03 19.83
N ALA A 333 -0.15 -6.40 19.63
CA ALA A 333 0.87 -6.22 20.66
C ALA A 333 0.57 -5.12 21.69
N LEU A 334 -0.50 -4.33 21.51
CA LEU A 334 -0.87 -3.22 22.39
C LEU A 334 -1.05 -3.73 23.82
N ASP A 335 -0.54 -2.96 24.79
CA ASP A 335 -0.52 -3.26 26.23
C ASP A 335 0.38 -4.46 26.64
N GLN A 336 1.04 -5.12 25.68
CA GLN A 336 2.01 -6.19 25.97
C GLN A 336 3.44 -5.69 25.77
N PHE A 337 3.76 -5.29 24.55
CA PHE A 337 5.07 -4.72 24.20
C PHE A 337 4.98 -3.55 23.22
N LYS A 338 3.76 -3.14 22.84
CA LYS A 338 3.47 -1.85 22.22
C LYS A 338 2.75 -0.96 23.23
N SER A 339 3.27 0.26 23.43
CA SER A 339 2.76 1.21 24.43
C SER A 339 1.50 1.92 23.95
N ARG A 340 0.44 1.86 24.76
CA ARG A 340 -0.80 2.64 24.56
C ARG A 340 -0.59 4.14 24.70
N GLU A 341 0.19 4.56 25.70
CA GLU A 341 0.56 5.97 25.89
C GLU A 341 1.30 6.56 24.68
N ALA A 342 2.19 5.79 24.05
CA ALA A 342 2.82 6.22 22.81
C ALA A 342 1.80 6.39 21.67
N LEU A 343 0.81 5.49 21.58
CA LEU A 343 -0.26 5.55 20.58
C LEU A 343 -1.16 6.78 20.81
N ARG A 344 -1.53 7.08 22.06
CA ARG A 344 -2.25 8.29 22.48
C ARG A 344 -1.53 9.56 22.04
N ARG A 345 -0.21 9.65 22.28
CA ARG A 345 0.59 10.81 21.85
C ARG A 345 0.61 10.97 20.34
N HIS A 346 0.71 9.88 19.58
CA HIS A 346 0.63 9.94 18.12
C HIS A 346 -0.77 10.37 17.65
N ALA A 347 -1.83 9.85 18.26
CA ALA A 347 -3.21 10.21 17.97
C ALA A 347 -3.48 11.71 18.24
N LEU A 348 -2.99 12.24 19.35
CA LEU A 348 -3.10 13.67 19.68
C LEU A 348 -2.37 14.54 18.65
N ALA A 349 -1.15 14.15 18.27
CA ALA A 349 -0.38 14.88 17.26
C ALA A 349 -1.01 14.80 15.85
N ALA A 350 -1.70 13.69 15.54
CA ALA A 350 -2.44 13.48 14.30
C ALA A 350 -3.67 14.39 14.20
N LYS A 351 -4.44 14.54 15.28
CA LYS A 351 -5.63 15.42 15.29
C LYS A 351 -5.33 16.88 14.90
N ALA A 352 -4.10 17.34 15.13
CA ALA A 352 -3.68 18.71 14.85
C ALA A 352 -2.96 18.88 13.50
N ASN A 353 -2.70 17.81 12.75
CA ASN A 353 -1.87 17.88 11.53
C ASN A 353 -2.18 16.74 10.55
N ALA A 354 -2.62 17.10 9.35
CA ALA A 354 -3.03 16.15 8.31
C ALA A 354 -1.92 15.16 7.88
N ALA A 355 -0.66 15.62 7.77
CA ALA A 355 0.46 14.73 7.43
C ALA A 355 0.73 13.71 8.55
N LYS A 356 0.63 14.14 9.82
CA LYS A 356 0.73 13.25 10.98
C LYS A 356 -0.47 12.32 11.09
N GLU A 357 -1.66 12.74 10.69
CA GLU A 357 -2.84 11.87 10.59
C GLU A 357 -2.62 10.75 9.57
N LYS A 358 -2.11 11.09 8.38
CA LYS A 358 -1.75 10.10 7.36
C LYS A 358 -0.77 9.06 7.91
N ALA A 359 0.30 9.52 8.53
CA ALA A 359 1.31 8.64 9.14
C ALA A 359 0.72 7.80 10.31
N PHE A 360 -0.19 8.37 11.11
CA PHE A 360 -0.85 7.66 12.18
C PHE A 360 -1.74 6.54 11.64
N ARG A 361 -2.62 6.84 10.68
CA ARG A 361 -3.49 5.85 10.02
C ARG A 361 -2.69 4.74 9.35
N GLN A 362 -1.68 5.08 8.55
CA GLN A 362 -0.82 4.09 7.89
C GLN A 362 -0.04 3.24 8.89
N PHE A 363 0.77 3.86 9.74
CA PHE A 363 1.77 3.12 10.50
C PHE A 363 1.28 2.62 11.85
N GLN A 364 0.26 3.25 12.43
CA GLN A 364 -0.30 2.84 13.73
C GLN A 364 -1.59 2.05 13.58
N LEU A 365 -2.46 2.41 12.63
CA LEU A 365 -3.73 1.71 12.41
C LEU A 365 -3.68 0.73 11.25
N ASN A 366 -2.56 0.68 10.53
CA ASN A 366 -2.37 -0.19 9.36
C ASN A 366 -3.48 0.00 8.33
N GLN A 367 -3.97 1.23 8.21
CA GLN A 367 -5.05 1.64 7.34
C GLN A 367 -4.45 2.23 6.05
N ARG A 368 -5.07 1.94 4.91
CA ARG A 368 -4.60 2.49 3.63
C ARG A 368 -4.90 3.99 3.60
N VAL A 369 -3.89 4.77 3.23
CA VAL A 369 -4.00 6.22 3.12
C VAL A 369 -3.47 6.66 1.76
N GLN A 370 -4.24 7.34 0.95
CA GLN A 370 -3.75 7.70 -0.39
C GLN A 370 -2.74 8.87 -0.30
N GLN A 371 -1.61 8.80 -1.03
CA GLN A 371 -0.68 9.94 -1.20
C GLN A 371 -1.35 11.13 -1.88
N ALA A 372 -2.19 10.83 -2.85
CA ALA A 372 -3.01 11.81 -3.50
C ALA A 372 -4.23 12.09 -2.62
N TYR A 373 -4.29 13.30 -2.07
CA TYR A 373 -5.56 13.82 -1.59
C TYR A 373 -6.31 14.42 -2.78
N ARG A 374 -7.65 14.35 -2.74
CA ARG A 374 -8.47 15.17 -3.64
C ARG A 374 -8.07 16.62 -3.38
N PHE A 375 -7.54 17.29 -4.40
CA PHE A 375 -6.90 18.60 -4.22
C PHE A 375 -7.91 19.66 -3.75
N ILE A 376 -9.17 19.55 -4.20
CA ILE A 376 -10.22 20.52 -3.92
C ILE A 376 -11.42 19.82 -3.26
N PRO A 377 -11.90 20.28 -2.10
CA PRO A 377 -13.23 19.93 -1.61
C PRO A 377 -14.31 20.34 -2.62
N LEU A 378 -15.20 19.42 -3.01
CA LEU A 378 -16.18 19.70 -4.08
C LEU A 378 -17.21 20.75 -3.68
N ASP A 379 -17.51 20.86 -2.39
CA ASP A 379 -18.33 21.93 -1.83
C ASP A 379 -17.69 23.31 -2.04
N LEU A 380 -16.37 23.41 -1.89
CA LEU A 380 -15.64 24.65 -2.18
C LEU A 380 -15.65 24.98 -3.68
N TRP A 381 -15.47 23.97 -4.54
CA TRP A 381 -15.60 24.14 -5.98
C TRP A 381 -17.00 24.64 -6.35
N ASP A 382 -18.05 23.96 -5.90
CA ASP A 382 -19.43 24.28 -6.24
C ASP A 382 -19.84 25.71 -5.78
N LEU A 383 -19.24 26.23 -4.70
CA LEU A 383 -19.44 27.62 -4.25
C LEU A 383 -18.86 28.67 -5.21
N ASN A 384 -17.95 28.28 -6.10
CA ASN A 384 -17.31 29.12 -7.12
C ASN A 384 -17.95 28.96 -8.51
N ALA A 385 -19.15 28.36 -8.61
CA ALA A 385 -19.82 28.20 -9.90
C ALA A 385 -20.22 29.55 -10.52
N GLY A 386 -20.50 30.57 -9.69
CA GLY A 386 -21.17 31.79 -10.14
C GLY A 386 -22.59 31.48 -10.64
N GLU A 387 -23.10 32.23 -11.62
CA GLU A 387 -24.30 31.80 -12.35
C GLU A 387 -23.98 30.58 -13.23
N LEU A 388 -24.89 29.61 -13.23
CA LEU A 388 -24.76 28.35 -13.96
C LEU A 388 -24.98 28.57 -15.45
N ALA A 389 -24.01 28.16 -16.26
CA ALA A 389 -24.11 28.20 -17.71
C ALA A 389 -25.09 27.14 -18.21
N ALA A 390 -26.06 27.54 -19.04
CA ALA A 390 -27.02 26.61 -19.62
C ALA A 390 -26.43 25.78 -20.77
N ASN A 391 -25.41 26.31 -21.44
CA ASN A 391 -24.66 25.70 -22.53
C ASN A 391 -23.23 26.27 -22.57
N PRO A 392 -22.31 25.74 -23.40
CA PRO A 392 -20.90 26.14 -23.40
C PRO A 392 -20.64 27.61 -23.71
N THR A 393 -21.52 28.24 -24.49
CA THR A 393 -21.37 29.61 -25.00
C THR A 393 -22.24 30.63 -24.26
N TRP A 394 -22.89 30.21 -23.16
CA TRP A 394 -23.90 30.99 -22.43
C TRP A 394 -23.44 32.40 -22.05
N ARG A 395 -22.14 32.57 -21.76
CA ARG A 395 -21.56 33.82 -21.28
C ARG A 395 -20.75 34.58 -22.31
N ASP A 396 -20.57 34.06 -23.51
CA ASP A 396 -19.61 34.62 -24.46
C ASP A 396 -19.92 36.07 -24.81
N GLY A 397 -21.20 36.39 -25.01
CA GLY A 397 -21.63 37.77 -25.24
C GLY A 397 -21.38 38.74 -24.08
N GLN A 398 -21.35 38.24 -22.84
CA GLN A 398 -21.02 39.05 -21.64
C GLN A 398 -19.50 39.21 -21.45
N LEU A 399 -18.72 38.30 -22.03
CA LEU A 399 -17.27 38.25 -21.94
C LEU A 399 -16.58 38.84 -23.17
N ALA A 400 -17.33 39.15 -24.24
CA ALA A 400 -16.80 39.70 -25.49
C ALA A 400 -15.94 40.95 -25.26
N GLY A 401 -14.78 40.99 -25.90
CA GLY A 401 -13.78 42.06 -25.80
C GLY A 401 -13.03 42.15 -24.46
N ARG A 402 -13.35 41.29 -23.49
CA ARG A 402 -12.69 41.31 -22.18
C ARG A 402 -11.31 40.67 -22.24
N ARG A 403 -10.44 41.14 -21.35
CA ARG A 403 -9.08 40.63 -21.21
C ARG A 403 -9.09 39.27 -20.52
N CYS A 404 -8.35 38.32 -21.09
CA CYS A 404 -8.20 36.98 -20.52
C CYS A 404 -6.84 36.35 -20.83
N TRP A 405 -6.48 35.33 -20.07
CA TRP A 405 -5.29 34.51 -20.25
C TRP A 405 -5.72 33.10 -20.62
N ALA A 406 -5.00 32.49 -21.57
CA ALA A 406 -5.36 31.19 -22.09
C ALA A 406 -4.41 30.09 -21.64
N GLY A 407 -4.97 28.90 -21.44
CA GLY A 407 -4.23 27.70 -21.14
C GLY A 407 -4.66 26.52 -22.02
N LEU A 408 -3.68 25.81 -22.57
CA LEU A 408 -3.87 24.67 -23.47
C LEU A 408 -3.20 23.39 -22.94
N ASP A 409 -3.99 22.34 -22.69
CA ASP A 409 -3.49 20.97 -22.46
C ASP A 409 -3.90 20.11 -23.67
N LEU A 410 -2.91 19.75 -24.50
CA LEU A 410 -3.14 19.07 -25.78
C LEU A 410 -2.96 17.55 -25.65
N SER A 411 -3.85 16.79 -26.28
CA SER A 411 -3.67 15.36 -26.53
C SER A 411 -3.81 15.00 -28.00
N SER A 412 -3.21 13.88 -28.41
CA SER A 412 -3.26 13.38 -29.79
C SER A 412 -4.11 12.12 -29.98
N LYS A 413 -4.42 11.37 -28.91
CA LYS A 413 -5.03 10.02 -29.03
C LYS A 413 -6.03 9.66 -27.93
N LEU A 414 -5.54 9.41 -26.71
CA LEU A 414 -6.32 8.72 -25.67
C LEU A 414 -6.92 9.67 -24.63
N ASP A 415 -6.61 10.97 -24.71
CA ASP A 415 -7.00 11.97 -23.73
C ASP A 415 -7.84 13.06 -24.36
N LEU A 416 -8.42 13.91 -23.51
CA LEU A 416 -9.10 15.10 -23.97
C LEU A 416 -8.05 16.18 -24.22
N THR A 417 -8.31 17.01 -25.24
CA THR A 417 -7.68 18.33 -25.33
C THR A 417 -8.58 19.32 -24.57
N ALA A 418 -7.96 20.23 -23.83
CA ALA A 418 -8.67 21.26 -23.08
C ALA A 418 -8.09 22.65 -23.35
N TRP A 419 -8.99 23.60 -23.54
CA TRP A 419 -8.72 25.03 -23.67
C TRP A 419 -9.49 25.78 -22.60
N ALA A 420 -8.76 26.51 -21.74
CA ALA A 420 -9.35 27.28 -20.65
C ALA A 420 -8.97 28.75 -20.80
N LEU A 421 -9.95 29.64 -20.71
CA LEU A 421 -9.75 31.09 -20.66
C LEU A 421 -10.12 31.59 -19.28
N LEU A 422 -9.17 32.25 -18.61
CA LEU A 422 -9.37 32.93 -17.34
C LEU A 422 -9.48 34.44 -17.59
N PHE A 423 -10.64 35.02 -17.32
CA PHE A 423 -10.89 36.45 -17.49
C PHE A 423 -10.46 37.25 -16.26
N ASP A 424 -10.24 38.55 -16.46
CA ASP A 424 -9.81 39.50 -15.42
C ASP A 424 -10.76 39.64 -14.21
N ASP A 425 -12.06 39.35 -14.36
CA ASP A 425 -12.99 39.24 -13.20
C ASP A 425 -13.08 37.85 -12.57
N GLY A 426 -12.21 36.94 -12.99
CA GLY A 426 -12.18 35.56 -12.52
C GLY A 426 -13.20 34.63 -13.18
N SER A 427 -13.96 35.09 -14.18
CA SER A 427 -14.79 34.18 -15.00
C SER A 427 -13.91 33.19 -15.77
N ILE A 428 -14.36 31.94 -15.89
CA ILE A 428 -13.63 30.89 -16.62
C ILE A 428 -14.51 30.32 -17.73
N ARG A 429 -13.99 30.32 -18.97
CA ARG A 429 -14.58 29.65 -20.14
C ARG A 429 -13.79 28.39 -20.46
N TRP A 430 -14.48 27.34 -20.89
CA TRP A 430 -13.91 26.01 -21.16
C TRP A 430 -14.32 25.53 -22.55
N ARG A 431 -13.37 24.97 -23.31
CA ARG A 431 -13.63 24.12 -24.48
C ARG A 431 -12.90 22.79 -24.31
N PHE A 432 -13.54 21.69 -24.72
CA PHE A 432 -13.00 20.34 -24.61
C PHE A 432 -13.18 19.58 -25.93
N TRP A 433 -12.17 18.81 -26.32
CA TRP A 433 -12.24 17.93 -27.49
C TRP A 433 -11.91 16.49 -27.12
N VAL A 434 -12.59 15.54 -27.77
CA VAL A 434 -12.34 14.11 -27.59
C VAL A 434 -12.50 13.36 -28.92
N PRO A 435 -11.64 12.37 -29.23
CA PRO A 435 -11.88 11.48 -30.37
C PRO A 435 -13.08 10.57 -30.10
N GLU A 436 -13.90 10.35 -31.13
CA GLU A 436 -15.09 9.47 -31.07
C GLU A 436 -14.77 8.09 -30.46
N ALA A 437 -13.60 7.53 -30.80
CA ALA A 437 -13.17 6.22 -30.32
C ALA A 437 -13.03 6.10 -28.79
N VAL A 438 -12.84 7.21 -28.07
CA VAL A 438 -12.66 7.21 -26.60
C VAL A 438 -14.01 7.32 -25.87
N VAL A 439 -15.04 7.83 -26.54
CA VAL A 439 -16.35 8.14 -25.94
C VAL A 439 -17.01 6.92 -25.28
N PRO A 440 -17.09 5.71 -25.90
CA PRO A 440 -17.80 4.58 -25.30
C PRO A 440 -17.24 4.17 -23.93
N GLY A 441 -15.91 4.13 -23.78
CA GLY A 441 -15.28 3.75 -22.52
C GLY A 441 -15.45 4.78 -21.40
N LEU A 442 -15.50 6.07 -21.75
CA LEU A 442 -15.78 7.14 -20.78
C LEU A 442 -17.29 7.22 -20.45
N ALA A 443 -18.17 6.93 -21.40
CA ALA A 443 -19.60 6.84 -21.17
C ALA A 443 -19.94 5.70 -20.20
N GLU A 444 -19.36 4.51 -20.40
CA GLU A 444 -19.54 3.38 -19.48
C GLU A 444 -19.06 3.72 -18.06
N ALA A 445 -17.88 4.33 -17.94
CA ALA A 445 -17.30 4.67 -16.64
C ALA A 445 -18.01 5.80 -15.87
N THR A 446 -18.88 6.56 -16.53
CA THR A 446 -19.58 7.71 -15.95
C THR A 446 -21.11 7.52 -15.91
N ASP A 447 -21.60 6.29 -16.03
CA ASP A 447 -23.03 5.97 -16.10
C ASP A 447 -23.77 6.81 -17.16
N GLY A 448 -23.13 6.93 -18.32
CA GLY A 448 -23.61 7.68 -19.49
C GLY A 448 -23.55 9.20 -19.36
N ALA A 449 -23.00 9.75 -18.26
CA ALA A 449 -22.90 11.21 -18.10
C ALA A 449 -22.01 11.85 -19.17
N PHE A 450 -20.89 11.19 -19.50
CA PHE A 450 -19.98 11.68 -20.53
C PHE A 450 -20.66 11.78 -21.90
N GLN A 451 -21.45 10.78 -22.29
CA GLN A 451 -22.23 10.82 -23.53
C GLN A 451 -23.20 12.01 -23.53
N ARG A 452 -23.93 12.24 -22.43
CA ARG A 452 -24.85 13.38 -22.30
C ARG A 452 -24.14 14.73 -22.43
N TRP A 453 -22.88 14.83 -22.02
CA TRP A 453 -22.09 16.05 -22.19
C TRP A 453 -21.67 16.26 -23.64
N CYS A 454 -21.34 15.19 -24.38
CA CYS A 454 -21.14 15.26 -25.82
C CYS A 454 -22.43 15.69 -26.54
N ASP A 455 -23.56 15.05 -26.22
CA ASP A 455 -24.86 15.33 -26.86
C ASP A 455 -25.33 16.77 -26.59
N ALA A 456 -24.95 17.35 -25.45
CA ALA A 456 -25.25 18.73 -25.07
C ALA A 456 -24.11 19.72 -25.42
N GLU A 457 -23.17 19.30 -26.27
CA GLU A 457 -22.08 20.10 -26.85
C GLU A 457 -21.08 20.67 -25.83
N TRP A 458 -21.10 20.20 -24.57
CA TRP A 458 -20.06 20.53 -23.58
C TRP A 458 -18.68 19.96 -23.95
N ILE A 459 -18.64 18.97 -24.83
CA ILE A 459 -17.44 18.37 -25.38
C ILE A 459 -17.63 18.24 -26.89
N THR A 460 -16.68 18.76 -27.66
CA THR A 460 -16.64 18.60 -29.10
C THR A 460 -16.04 17.22 -29.43
N VAL A 461 -16.80 16.38 -30.11
CA VAL A 461 -16.33 15.07 -30.57
C VAL A 461 -15.70 15.23 -31.96
N THR A 462 -14.46 14.76 -32.13
CA THR A 462 -13.77 14.75 -33.42
C THR A 462 -13.83 13.34 -34.03
N ASP A 463 -14.01 13.28 -35.35
CA ASP A 463 -14.16 12.02 -36.08
C ASP A 463 -12.91 11.12 -35.97
N GLY A 464 -13.13 9.82 -35.74
CA GLY A 464 -12.08 8.80 -35.77
C GLY A 464 -11.30 8.60 -34.46
N ASN A 465 -10.00 8.27 -34.61
CA ASN A 465 -9.15 7.78 -33.52
C ASN A 465 -8.14 8.82 -32.98
N VAL A 466 -8.14 10.03 -33.53
CA VAL A 466 -7.21 11.11 -33.19
C VAL A 466 -7.98 12.42 -33.11
N ILE A 467 -7.44 13.40 -32.37
CA ILE A 467 -8.04 14.73 -32.31
C ILE A 467 -7.71 15.49 -33.60
N ASP A 468 -8.72 16.06 -34.22
CA ASP A 468 -8.53 16.98 -35.34
C ASP A 468 -8.06 18.35 -34.83
N TYR A 469 -6.77 18.63 -34.99
CA TYR A 469 -6.18 19.89 -34.56
C TYR A 469 -6.70 21.10 -35.33
N GLN A 470 -7.23 20.93 -36.55
CA GLN A 470 -7.82 22.04 -37.29
C GLN A 470 -9.01 22.64 -36.54
N SER A 471 -9.88 21.79 -35.98
CA SER A 471 -11.00 22.23 -35.15
C SER A 471 -10.58 23.00 -33.89
N ILE A 472 -9.38 22.73 -33.36
CA ILE A 472 -8.82 23.45 -32.21
C ILE A 472 -8.31 24.82 -32.66
N TYR A 473 -7.59 24.89 -33.77
CA TYR A 473 -7.06 26.15 -34.30
C TYR A 473 -8.20 27.13 -34.65
N GLU A 474 -9.24 26.66 -35.33
CA GLU A 474 -10.41 27.47 -35.67
C GLU A 474 -11.15 27.99 -34.43
N ALA A 475 -11.27 27.16 -33.39
CA ALA A 475 -11.86 27.59 -32.12
C ALA A 475 -11.01 28.63 -31.37
N ILE A 476 -9.69 28.51 -31.43
CA ILE A 476 -8.76 29.48 -30.83
C ILE A 476 -8.81 30.81 -31.59
N GLU A 477 -8.88 30.77 -32.93
CA GLU A 477 -9.08 31.96 -33.77
C GLU A 477 -10.40 32.66 -33.42
N GLU A 478 -11.51 31.92 -33.34
CA GLU A 478 -12.82 32.44 -32.97
C GLU A 478 -12.79 33.10 -31.58
N ASP A 479 -12.18 32.44 -30.59
CA ASP A 479 -12.03 33.00 -29.24
C ASP A 479 -11.13 34.25 -29.24
N HIS A 480 -10.10 34.29 -30.09
CA HIS A 480 -9.20 35.44 -30.23
C HIS A 480 -9.87 36.65 -30.91
N GLU A 481 -10.75 36.41 -31.89
CA GLU A 481 -11.57 37.47 -32.50
C GLU A 481 -12.61 38.01 -31.50
N GLN A 482 -13.12 37.16 -30.63
CA GLN A 482 -14.16 37.51 -29.68
C GLN A 482 -13.63 38.14 -28.39
N PHE A 483 -12.44 37.76 -27.92
CA PHE A 483 -11.88 38.18 -26.64
C PHE A 483 -10.47 38.75 -26.76
N ALA A 484 -10.10 39.61 -25.81
CA ALA A 484 -8.74 40.14 -25.72
C ALA A 484 -7.81 39.15 -25.00
N ILE A 485 -7.46 38.06 -25.68
CA ILE A 485 -6.51 37.05 -25.18
C ILE A 485 -5.11 37.70 -25.12
N VAL A 486 -4.52 37.72 -23.92
CA VAL A 486 -3.21 38.35 -23.66
C VAL A 486 -2.07 37.45 -24.13
N ASP A 487 -2.06 36.22 -23.63
CA ASP A 487 -1.07 35.21 -23.96
C ASP A 487 -1.68 33.81 -23.85
N VAL A 488 -0.93 32.83 -24.36
CA VAL A 488 -1.27 31.41 -24.26
C VAL A 488 -0.17 30.68 -23.53
N THR A 489 -0.50 29.96 -22.46
CA THR A 489 0.42 29.03 -21.80
C THR A 489 0.06 27.60 -22.17
N TYR A 490 1.04 26.77 -22.52
CA TYR A 490 0.78 25.41 -22.99
C TYR A 490 1.76 24.37 -22.41
N ASP A 491 1.35 23.10 -22.35
CA ASP A 491 2.25 22.00 -21.94
C ASP A 491 3.33 21.78 -23.01
N LYS A 492 4.60 21.74 -22.60
CA LYS A 492 5.79 21.42 -23.41
C LYS A 492 5.58 20.26 -24.39
N TRP A 493 4.81 19.26 -23.99
CA TRP A 493 4.60 18.04 -24.80
C TRP A 493 3.57 18.22 -25.92
N SER A 494 2.88 19.36 -25.98
CA SER A 494 1.91 19.71 -27.03
C SER A 494 2.58 19.97 -28.38
N GLY A 495 3.91 20.17 -28.39
CA GLY A 495 4.75 20.21 -29.59
C GLY A 495 4.89 21.60 -30.22
N GLU A 496 6.09 21.86 -30.74
CA GLU A 496 6.45 23.11 -31.44
C GLU A 496 5.57 23.43 -32.67
N PRO A 497 5.08 22.46 -33.48
CA PRO A 497 4.22 22.78 -34.62
C PRO A 497 2.88 23.41 -34.25
N VAL A 498 2.28 22.99 -33.13
CA VAL A 498 0.99 23.52 -32.66
C VAL A 498 1.13 24.98 -32.24
N ARG A 499 2.25 25.31 -31.57
CA ARG A 499 2.61 26.67 -31.20
C ARG A 499 2.76 27.58 -32.42
N GLN A 500 3.48 27.11 -33.43
CA GLN A 500 3.73 27.86 -34.66
C GLN A 500 2.42 28.18 -35.37
N GLU A 501 1.54 27.19 -35.54
CA GLU A 501 0.25 27.37 -36.20
C GLU A 501 -0.65 28.37 -35.46
N ILE A 502 -0.74 28.28 -34.12
CA ILE A 502 -1.50 29.25 -33.31
C ILE A 502 -0.92 30.67 -33.50
N THR A 503 0.40 30.80 -33.46
CA THR A 503 1.08 32.10 -33.62
C THR A 503 0.85 32.68 -35.02
N GLU A 504 0.91 31.86 -36.08
CA GLU A 504 0.71 32.30 -37.46
C GLU A 504 -0.73 32.77 -37.71
N ARG A 505 -1.71 32.12 -37.09
CA ARG A 505 -3.14 32.44 -37.26
C ARG A 505 -3.60 33.64 -36.44
N THR A 506 -3.09 33.76 -35.21
CA THR A 506 -3.61 34.73 -34.23
C THR A 506 -2.62 35.84 -33.88
N GLY A 507 -1.32 35.64 -34.13
CA GLY A 507 -0.27 36.54 -33.64
C GLY A 507 -0.05 36.48 -32.12
N LEU A 508 -0.70 35.57 -31.40
CA LEU A 508 -0.60 35.44 -29.95
C LEU A 508 0.77 34.93 -29.51
N GLU A 509 1.30 35.53 -28.44
CA GLU A 509 2.49 35.00 -27.77
C GLU A 509 2.15 33.72 -27.00
N CYS A 510 2.94 32.68 -27.23
CA CYS A 510 2.77 31.37 -26.63
C CYS A 510 3.97 31.00 -25.75
N TYR A 511 3.71 30.69 -24.49
CA TYR A 511 4.70 30.37 -23.46
C TYR A 511 4.66 28.90 -23.06
N GLU A 512 5.82 28.25 -23.09
CA GLU A 512 5.96 26.85 -22.68
C GLU A 512 5.94 26.71 -21.15
N SER A 513 5.15 25.74 -20.65
CA SER A 513 5.13 25.32 -19.25
C SER A 513 5.06 23.79 -19.13
N GLY A 514 4.83 23.27 -17.93
CA GLY A 514 4.73 21.82 -17.71
C GLY A 514 4.13 21.44 -16.36
N THR A 515 3.83 20.16 -16.18
CA THR A 515 3.15 19.63 -14.96
C THR A 515 4.11 19.24 -13.83
N THR A 516 5.29 19.87 -13.78
CA THR A 516 6.32 19.63 -12.76
C THR A 516 6.09 20.50 -11.52
N TYR A 517 6.74 20.16 -10.41
CA TYR A 517 6.57 20.90 -9.15
C TYR A 517 6.99 22.36 -9.26
N ASP A 518 8.05 22.68 -10.01
CA ASP A 518 8.57 24.04 -10.22
C ASP A 518 7.58 24.93 -10.99
N ARG A 519 6.84 24.35 -11.94
CA ARG A 519 5.87 25.10 -12.76
C ARG A 519 4.49 25.15 -12.15
N MET A 520 4.07 24.12 -11.41
CA MET A 520 2.68 24.01 -10.93
C MET A 520 2.46 24.50 -9.51
N THR A 521 3.51 24.63 -8.69
CA THR A 521 3.32 25.05 -7.28
C THR A 521 2.67 26.43 -7.19
N GLY A 522 3.15 27.42 -7.96
CA GLY A 522 2.58 28.77 -7.99
C GLY A 522 1.12 28.78 -8.42
N PRO A 523 0.79 28.33 -9.65
CA PRO A 523 -0.58 28.32 -10.15
C PRO A 523 -1.58 27.53 -9.30
N MET A 524 -1.19 26.37 -8.76
CA MET A 524 -2.08 25.59 -7.90
C MET A 524 -2.30 26.22 -6.53
N THR A 525 -1.30 26.93 -6.00
CA THR A 525 -1.42 27.69 -4.74
C THR A 525 -2.34 28.89 -4.93
N GLU A 526 -2.13 29.64 -6.01
CA GLU A 526 -2.96 30.79 -6.38
C GLU A 526 -4.40 30.39 -6.65
N PHE A 527 -4.60 29.30 -7.40
CA PHE A 527 -5.91 28.72 -7.61
C PHE A 527 -6.62 28.36 -6.30
N SER A 528 -5.90 27.75 -5.36
CA SER A 528 -6.46 27.43 -4.04
C SER A 528 -6.84 28.69 -3.27
N ARG A 529 -5.99 29.73 -3.28
CA ARG A 529 -6.28 31.02 -2.65
C ARG A 529 -7.54 31.66 -3.26
N ALA A 530 -7.60 31.77 -4.58
CA ALA A 530 -8.70 32.40 -5.31
C ALA A 530 -10.04 31.66 -5.09
N LEU A 531 -10.04 30.33 -5.05
CA LEU A 531 -11.25 29.56 -4.71
C LEU A 531 -11.75 29.83 -3.29
N HIS A 532 -10.84 29.93 -2.30
CA HIS A 532 -11.22 30.26 -0.91
C HIS A 532 -11.71 31.71 -0.79
N ALA A 533 -11.10 32.63 -1.53
CA ALA A 533 -11.52 34.03 -1.62
C ALA A 533 -12.80 34.23 -2.45
N ARG A 534 -13.25 33.18 -3.17
CA ARG A 534 -14.41 33.20 -4.07
C ARG A 534 -14.27 34.18 -5.23
N GLU A 535 -13.06 34.26 -5.76
CA GLU A 535 -12.73 35.17 -6.85
C GLU A 535 -12.99 34.55 -8.23
N TYR A 536 -13.07 33.22 -8.34
CA TYR A 536 -13.30 32.53 -9.60
C TYR A 536 -14.77 32.15 -9.83
N ARG A 537 -15.17 32.13 -11.10
CA ARG A 537 -16.53 31.78 -11.56
C ARG A 537 -16.46 30.81 -12.73
N HIS A 538 -16.47 29.51 -12.43
CA HIS A 538 -16.28 28.47 -13.44
C HIS A 538 -17.56 28.09 -14.22
N GLY A 539 -18.67 28.80 -14.01
CA GLY A 539 -19.92 28.66 -14.77
C GLY A 539 -20.68 27.36 -14.54
N GLY A 540 -20.31 26.57 -13.53
CA GLY A 540 -20.95 25.26 -13.29
C GLY A 540 -20.74 24.23 -14.41
N ASN A 541 -19.74 24.39 -15.27
CA ASN A 541 -19.47 23.45 -16.37
C ASN A 541 -19.35 22.00 -15.84
N PRO A 542 -20.18 21.06 -16.32
CA PRO A 542 -20.28 19.72 -15.74
C PRO A 542 -19.02 18.87 -15.99
N VAL A 543 -18.35 19.08 -17.12
CA VAL A 543 -17.10 18.40 -17.48
C VAL A 543 -15.96 18.89 -16.59
N ALA A 544 -15.83 20.21 -16.42
CA ALA A 544 -14.85 20.80 -15.52
C ALA A 544 -15.08 20.36 -14.07
N ARG A 545 -16.34 20.28 -13.62
CA ARG A 545 -16.69 19.77 -12.28
C ARG A 545 -16.27 18.31 -12.10
N TRP A 546 -16.50 17.46 -13.10
CA TRP A 546 -16.04 16.07 -13.09
C TRP A 546 -14.52 15.96 -13.05
N MET A 547 -13.81 16.80 -13.80
CA MET A 547 -12.34 16.86 -13.76
C MET A 547 -11.82 17.34 -12.39
N ALA A 548 -12.47 18.34 -11.78
CA ALA A 548 -12.12 18.85 -10.46
C ALA A 548 -12.33 17.79 -9.37
N GLU A 549 -13.38 16.97 -9.47
CA GLU A 549 -13.64 15.84 -8.57
C GLU A 549 -12.47 14.85 -8.49
N HIS A 550 -11.81 14.66 -9.63
CA HIS A 550 -10.74 13.68 -9.81
C HIS A 550 -9.35 14.29 -9.73
N LEU A 551 -9.26 15.61 -9.57
CA LEU A 551 -8.00 16.30 -9.41
C LEU A 551 -7.32 15.89 -8.10
N LYS A 552 -6.10 15.39 -8.24
CA LYS A 552 -5.26 14.92 -7.16
C LYS A 552 -3.98 15.74 -7.09
N GLY A 553 -3.66 16.25 -5.90
CA GLY A 553 -2.40 16.91 -5.63
C GLY A 553 -1.36 15.92 -5.09
N LYS A 554 -0.11 16.06 -5.52
CA LYS A 554 1.03 15.38 -4.90
C LYS A 554 2.02 16.43 -4.43
N SER A 555 2.51 16.27 -3.21
CA SER A 555 3.65 17.01 -2.66
C SER A 555 4.85 16.07 -2.53
N PRO A 556 6.10 16.55 -2.74
CA PRO A 556 7.28 15.76 -2.52
C PRO A 556 7.50 15.55 -1.00
N ALA A 557 8.24 14.50 -0.63
CA ALA A 557 8.37 14.09 0.77
C ALA A 557 9.26 15.04 1.60
N ASP A 558 10.17 15.74 0.93
CA ASP A 558 11.16 16.66 1.48
C ASP A 558 10.66 18.11 1.58
N ASP A 559 9.64 18.49 0.80
CA ASP A 559 9.11 19.85 0.76
C ASP A 559 7.58 19.83 0.58
N PRO A 560 6.79 19.84 1.68
CA PRO A 560 5.34 19.70 1.60
C PRO A 560 4.64 20.92 0.96
N ASP A 561 5.34 22.06 0.83
CA ASP A 561 4.77 23.29 0.28
C ASP A 561 4.76 23.30 -1.25
N ARG A 562 5.49 22.37 -1.88
CA ARG A 562 5.43 22.16 -3.33
C ARG A 562 4.30 21.21 -3.70
N VAL A 563 3.63 21.52 -4.80
CA VAL A 563 2.52 20.70 -5.30
C VAL A 563 2.56 20.58 -6.82
N ARG A 564 2.07 19.45 -7.33
CA ARG A 564 1.79 19.24 -8.75
C ARG A 564 0.52 18.39 -8.94
N PRO A 565 -0.16 18.49 -10.09
CA PRO A 565 -1.28 17.62 -10.39
C PRO A 565 -0.78 16.20 -10.69
N VAL A 566 -1.57 15.19 -10.31
CA VAL A 566 -1.30 13.78 -10.62
C VAL A 566 -2.16 13.39 -11.82
N LYS A 567 -1.53 13.20 -13.00
CA LYS A 567 -2.23 12.63 -14.16
C LYS A 567 -2.68 11.19 -13.82
N PRO A 568 -3.96 10.83 -14.03
CA PRO A 568 -4.47 9.48 -13.74
C PRO A 568 -3.79 8.44 -14.64
N ASP A 569 -3.71 7.18 -14.18
CA ASP A 569 -3.23 6.09 -15.04
C ASP A 569 -4.33 5.69 -16.02
N ARG A 570 -4.21 6.16 -17.25
CA ARG A 570 -5.26 6.06 -18.26
C ARG A 570 -5.42 4.65 -18.84
N LYS A 571 -4.50 3.71 -18.54
CA LYS A 571 -4.64 2.29 -18.91
C LYS A 571 -5.55 1.54 -17.95
N THR A 572 -5.66 2.01 -16.71
CA THR A 572 -6.38 1.34 -15.62
C THR A 572 -7.56 2.17 -15.11
N GLN A 573 -7.61 3.48 -15.42
CA GLN A 573 -8.59 4.42 -14.90
C GLN A 573 -9.26 5.19 -16.05
N HIS A 574 -10.59 5.06 -16.14
CA HIS A 574 -11.44 5.80 -17.08
C HIS A 574 -11.80 7.19 -16.53
N VAL A 575 -10.79 7.95 -16.15
CA VAL A 575 -10.93 9.26 -15.50
C VAL A 575 -10.06 10.29 -16.22
N ARG A 576 -10.50 11.55 -16.29
CA ARG A 576 -9.79 12.64 -16.98
C ARG A 576 -9.70 13.87 -16.08
N ILE A 577 -8.64 14.65 -16.27
CA ILE A 577 -8.40 15.89 -15.51
C ILE A 577 -7.88 17.04 -16.38
N ASP A 578 -7.86 16.87 -17.70
CA ASP A 578 -7.06 17.69 -18.64
C ASP A 578 -7.45 19.19 -18.63
N GLY A 579 -8.69 19.51 -18.27
CA GLY A 579 -9.13 20.88 -18.01
C GLY A 579 -8.43 21.55 -16.82
N MET A 580 -8.01 20.80 -15.81
CA MET A 580 -7.36 21.37 -14.62
C MET A 580 -5.94 21.88 -14.95
N PRO A 581 -5.04 21.10 -15.60
CA PRO A 581 -3.80 21.65 -16.13
C PRO A 581 -4.01 22.85 -17.05
N ALA A 582 -4.99 22.80 -17.97
CA ALA A 582 -5.29 23.93 -18.84
C ALA A 582 -5.61 25.21 -18.03
N LEU A 583 -6.45 25.12 -16.99
CA LEU A 583 -6.70 26.26 -16.11
C LEU A 583 -5.44 26.72 -15.37
N PHE A 584 -4.60 25.80 -14.88
CA PHE A 584 -3.35 26.17 -14.20
C PHE A 584 -2.37 26.88 -15.13
N PHE A 585 -2.36 26.55 -16.42
CA PHE A 585 -1.60 27.28 -17.43
C PHE A 585 -2.15 28.70 -17.65
N ALA A 586 -3.47 28.88 -17.69
CA ALA A 586 -4.06 30.22 -17.75
C ALA A 586 -3.72 31.09 -16.52
N ILE A 587 -3.73 30.48 -15.32
CA ILE A 587 -3.33 31.16 -14.08
C ILE A 587 -1.85 31.52 -14.10
N ASP A 588 -0.98 30.64 -14.61
CA ASP A 588 0.44 30.94 -14.80
C ASP A 588 0.65 32.17 -15.69
N GLY A 589 -0.09 32.26 -16.81
CA GLY A 589 -0.09 33.45 -17.68
C GLY A 589 -0.52 34.72 -16.96
N GLN A 590 -1.59 34.64 -16.17
CA GLN A 590 -2.04 35.77 -15.34
C GLN A 590 -0.99 36.21 -14.33
N MET A 591 -0.33 35.26 -13.66
CA MET A 591 0.69 35.55 -12.65
C MET A 591 1.94 36.22 -13.23
N ARG A 592 2.36 35.85 -14.44
CA ARG A 592 3.56 36.45 -15.09
C ARG A 592 3.43 37.97 -15.25
N GLN A 593 2.25 38.48 -15.54
CA GLN A 593 2.06 39.94 -15.71
C GLN A 593 1.90 40.72 -14.40
N GLY A 594 1.54 40.05 -13.29
CA GLY A 594 1.51 40.68 -11.97
C GLY A 594 2.90 41.05 -11.44
N GLU A 595 3.96 40.42 -11.95
CA GLU A 595 5.35 40.78 -11.62
C GLU A 595 5.83 42.01 -12.39
N ASP A 596 5.38 42.21 -13.64
CA ASP A 596 5.74 43.35 -14.48
C ASP A 596 5.04 44.66 -14.04
N GLU A 597 3.77 44.62 -13.63
CA GLU A 597 3.08 45.80 -13.07
C GLU A 597 3.73 46.28 -11.76
N TYR A 598 4.28 45.38 -10.93
CA TYR A 598 4.98 45.74 -9.69
C TYR A 598 6.33 46.45 -9.93
N LEU A 599 6.95 46.21 -11.08
CA LEU A 599 8.16 46.92 -11.53
C LEU A 599 7.83 48.33 -12.05
N ASP A 600 6.71 48.49 -12.75
CA ASP A 600 6.30 49.79 -13.31
C ASP A 600 5.87 50.80 -12.22
N TYR A 601 5.21 50.34 -11.15
CA TYR A 601 4.87 51.19 -10.00
C TYR A 601 6.08 51.63 -9.13
N ARG A 602 7.25 50.99 -9.26
CA ARG A 602 8.51 51.44 -8.63
C ARG A 602 9.35 52.35 -9.53
N GLY A 603 8.99 52.49 -10.80
CA GLY A 603 9.70 53.31 -11.79
C GLY A 603 9.31 54.79 -11.82
N LEU A 604 8.16 55.17 -11.25
CA LEU A 604 7.73 56.58 -11.15
C LEU A 604 8.14 57.19 -9.80
N SER A 605 9.45 57.31 -9.57
CA SER A 605 9.98 58.30 -8.62
C SER A 605 10.24 59.61 -9.37
N THR A 606 9.46 60.62 -9.01
CA THR A 606 9.66 62.03 -9.35
C THR A 606 11.11 62.48 -9.17
N VAL A 607 11.71 63.02 -10.24
CA VAL A 607 12.87 63.92 -10.14
C VAL A 607 12.77 64.99 -11.24
N GLY A 608 12.69 66.26 -10.82
CA GLY A 608 13.04 67.44 -11.63
C GLY A 608 11.87 68.18 -12.26
#